data_AF-A0A1V8U8R2-F1
#
_entry.id   AF-A0A1V8U8R2-F1
#
_cell.length_a   1.000
_cell.length_b   1.000
_cell.length_c   1.000
_cell.angle_alpha   90.00
_cell.angle_beta   90.00
_cell.angle_gamma   90.00
#
_symmetry.space_group_name_H-M   'P 1'
#
loop_
_entity.id
_entity.type
_entity.pdbx_description
1 polymer ?
#
loop_
_entity_poly.entity_id
_entity_poly.type
_entity_poly.pdbx_seq_one_letter_code
_entity_poly.pdbx_strand_id
1 'polypeptide(L)'
;MDEQEFVSLLQALLLPDTEKVKAATSRLNKNYYSDPRSLIALIHILIAQSETQIRQLASIEARKLVQKHWTKIPEDQKPQLRQTLLQSTIDEEQQLARHSKARVIAEIAKIDLED
;
A
#
# COMPACT_ATOMS: atom_id res chain seq x y z
N MET A 1 -9.90 -3.90 11.03
CA MET A 1 -9.93 -2.78 10.08
C MET A 1 -11.02 -3.10 9.08
N ASP A 2 -11.90 -2.16 8.77
CA ASP A 2 -12.93 -2.37 7.74
C ASP A 2 -12.29 -2.14 6.35
N GLU A 3 -12.08 -3.22 5.60
CA GLU A 3 -11.39 -3.16 4.31
C GLU A 3 -12.23 -2.50 3.21
N GLN A 4 -13.56 -2.65 3.25
CA GLN A 4 -14.44 -2.05 2.25
C GLN A 4 -14.45 -0.53 2.41
N GLU A 5 -14.56 -0.06 3.65
CA GLU A 5 -14.46 1.36 3.95
C GLU A 5 -13.06 1.91 3.60
N PHE A 6 -11.99 1.17 3.90
CA PHE A 6 -10.64 1.58 3.55
C PHE A 6 -10.46 1.84 2.05
N VAL A 7 -10.91 0.91 1.21
CA VAL A 7 -10.86 1.04 -0.25
C VAL A 7 -11.71 2.23 -0.72
N SER A 8 -12.91 2.40 -0.18
CA SER A 8 -13.78 3.54 -0.52
C SER A 8 -13.13 4.88 -0.19
N LEU A 9 -12.44 4.97 0.95
CA LEU A 9 -11.70 6.19 1.34
C LEU A 9 -10.53 6.46 0.41
N LEU A 10 -9.79 5.44 -0.03
CA LEU A 10 -8.73 5.60 -1.03
C LEU A 10 -9.28 6.08 -2.38
N GLN A 11 -10.41 5.52 -2.83
CA GLN A 11 -11.09 5.98 -4.05
C GLN A 11 -11.54 7.43 -3.92
N ALA A 12 -12.02 7.85 -2.75
CA ALA A 12 -12.42 9.23 -2.50
C ALA A 12 -11.25 10.22 -2.64
N LEU A 13 -9.99 9.79 -2.44
CA LEU A 13 -8.81 10.62 -2.67
C LEU A 13 -8.55 10.91 -4.17
N LEU A 14 -9.14 10.13 -5.07
CA LEU A 14 -8.99 10.30 -6.52
C LEU A 14 -10.06 11.21 -7.12
N LEU A 15 -11.06 11.62 -6.34
CA LEU A 15 -12.14 12.47 -6.80
C LEU A 15 -11.67 13.94 -6.88
N PRO A 16 -12.15 14.72 -7.88
CA PRO A 16 -11.88 16.16 -7.97
C PRO A 16 -12.78 16.97 -7.01
N ASP A 17 -12.85 16.56 -5.75
CA ASP A 17 -13.70 17.16 -4.71
C ASP A 17 -12.87 17.39 -3.44
N THR A 18 -12.42 18.63 -3.25
CA THR A 18 -11.49 19.01 -2.17
C THR A 18 -12.02 18.68 -0.78
N GLU A 19 -13.31 18.87 -0.52
CA GLU A 19 -13.89 18.60 0.79
C GLU A 19 -13.96 17.09 1.07
N LYS A 20 -14.33 16.28 0.06
CA LYS A 20 -14.28 14.82 0.19
C LYS A 20 -12.86 14.30 0.37
N VAL A 21 -11.90 14.80 -0.41
CA VAL A 21 -10.49 14.41 -0.30
C VAL A 21 -9.95 14.75 1.09
N LYS A 22 -10.26 15.93 1.63
CA LYS A 22 -9.85 16.36 2.97
C LYS A 22 -10.47 15.46 4.06
N ALA A 23 -11.76 15.18 3.97
CA ALA A 23 -12.46 14.29 4.90
C ALA A 23 -11.89 12.87 4.87
N ALA A 24 -11.69 12.31 3.67
CA ALA A 24 -11.11 10.97 3.48
C ALA A 24 -9.67 10.89 4.01
N THR A 25 -8.83 11.89 3.71
CA THR A 25 -7.45 11.98 4.21
C THR A 25 -7.42 12.02 5.74
N SER A 26 -8.26 12.83 6.36
CA SER A 26 -8.37 12.91 7.82
C SER A 26 -8.76 11.57 8.42
N ARG A 27 -9.73 10.87 7.81
CA ARG A 27 -10.23 9.59 8.29
C ARG A 27 -9.20 8.47 8.13
N LEU A 28 -8.52 8.39 6.99
CA LEU A 28 -7.42 7.45 6.73
C LEU A 28 -6.31 7.60 7.77
N ASN A 29 -5.86 8.83 8.01
CA ASN A 29 -4.79 9.10 8.98
C ASN A 29 -5.17 8.73 10.41
N LYS A 30 -6.39 9.08 10.85
CA LYS A 30 -6.84 8.84 12.22
C LYS A 30 -7.16 7.37 12.50
N ASN A 31 -7.85 6.71 11.57
CA ASN A 31 -8.52 5.45 11.85
C ASN A 31 -7.83 4.23 11.21
N TYR A 32 -7.01 4.44 10.18
CA TYR A 32 -6.46 3.34 9.37
C TYR A 32 -4.93 3.29 9.42
N TYR A 33 -4.24 4.39 9.11
CA TYR A 33 -2.77 4.43 9.02
C TYR A 33 -2.03 4.32 10.37
N SER A 34 -2.75 4.23 11.48
CA SER A 34 -2.21 3.86 12.79
C SER A 34 -2.04 2.34 12.96
N ASP A 35 -2.77 1.53 12.19
CA ASP A 35 -2.82 0.07 12.29
C ASP A 35 -1.90 -0.61 11.26
N PRO A 36 -1.02 -1.55 11.63
CA PRO A 36 -0.18 -2.29 10.70
C PRO A 36 -0.94 -3.03 9.59
N ARG A 37 -2.20 -3.42 9.83
CA ARG A 37 -3.07 -4.04 8.82
C ARG A 37 -3.30 -3.15 7.61
N SER A 38 -3.18 -1.83 7.76
CA SER A 38 -3.28 -0.88 6.63
C SER A 38 -2.18 -1.08 5.60
N LEU A 39 -0.95 -1.39 6.03
CA LEU A 39 0.16 -1.67 5.11
C LEU A 39 -0.10 -2.96 4.32
N ILE A 40 -0.57 -4.01 4.99
CA ILE A 40 -0.94 -5.29 4.34
C ILE A 40 -2.01 -5.04 3.28
N ALA A 41 -3.08 -4.32 3.64
CA ALA A 41 -4.16 -4.00 2.71
C ALA A 41 -3.68 -3.18 1.51
N LEU A 42 -2.81 -2.19 1.71
CA LEU A 42 -2.24 -1.40 0.61
C LEU A 42 -1.38 -2.25 -0.34
N ILE A 43 -0.61 -3.21 0.18
CA ILE A 43 0.15 -4.16 -0.64
C ILE A 43 -0.80 -5.04 -1.45
N HIS A 44 -1.87 -5.57 -0.84
CA HIS A 44 -2.87 -6.35 -1.57
C HIS A 44 -3.56 -5.54 -2.68
N ILE A 45 -3.95 -4.29 -2.41
CA ILE A 45 -4.54 -3.38 -3.41
C ILE A 45 -3.56 -3.14 -4.56
N LEU A 46 -2.29 -2.89 -4.25
CA LEU A 46 -1.23 -2.68 -5.24
C LEU A 46 -1.05 -3.89 -6.17
N ILE A 47 -1.20 -5.12 -5.64
CA ILE A 47 -1.05 -6.36 -6.38
C ILE A 47 -2.32 -6.67 -7.21
N ALA A 48 -3.50 -6.54 -6.62
CA ALA A 48 -4.74 -7.11 -7.15
C ALA A 48 -5.59 -6.16 -8.00
N GLN A 49 -5.50 -4.84 -7.79
CA GLN A 49 -6.39 -3.90 -8.49
C GLN A 49 -6.01 -3.71 -9.96
N SER A 50 -7.01 -3.64 -10.84
CA SER A 50 -6.83 -3.38 -12.28
C SER A 50 -6.63 -1.91 -12.59
N GLU A 51 -7.24 -1.02 -11.78
CA GLU A 51 -7.19 0.42 -11.99
C GLU A 51 -5.82 1.01 -11.63
N THR A 52 -5.18 1.68 -12.58
CA THR A 52 -3.82 2.20 -12.39
C THR A 52 -3.73 3.30 -11.34
N GLN A 53 -4.76 4.15 -11.21
CA GLN A 53 -4.76 5.26 -10.26
C GLN A 53 -4.78 4.77 -8.81
N ILE A 54 -5.65 3.81 -8.48
CA ILE A 54 -5.71 3.24 -7.13
C ILE A 54 -4.44 2.46 -6.79
N ARG A 55 -3.84 1.74 -7.75
CA ARG A 55 -2.53 1.09 -7.56
C ARG A 55 -1.42 2.09 -7.27
N GLN A 56 -1.37 3.20 -8.02
CA GLN A 56 -0.38 4.25 -7.78
C GLN A 56 -0.55 4.85 -6.38
N LEU A 57 -1.77 5.22 -6.02
CA LEU A 57 -2.07 5.73 -4.69
C LEU A 57 -1.66 4.73 -3.60
N ALA A 58 -2.04 3.46 -3.75
CA ALA A 58 -1.67 2.40 -2.82
C ALA A 58 -0.15 2.25 -2.69
N SER A 59 0.61 2.33 -3.79
CA SER A 59 2.08 2.27 -3.76
C SER A 59 2.69 3.45 -2.99
N ILE A 60 2.12 4.65 -3.13
CA ILE A 60 2.61 5.86 -2.44
C ILE A 60 2.37 5.73 -0.94
N GLU A 61 1.16 5.36 -0.55
CA GLU A 61 0.80 5.22 0.87
C GLU A 61 1.51 4.03 1.52
N ALA A 62 1.64 2.90 0.83
CA ALA A 62 2.39 1.74 1.32
C ALA A 62 3.82 2.13 1.66
N ARG A 63 4.54 2.81 0.75
CA ARG A 63 5.92 3.25 0.98
C ARG A 63 6.07 4.11 2.23
N LYS A 64 5.12 5.03 2.48
CA LYS A 64 5.13 5.88 3.68
C LYS A 64 4.97 5.04 4.96
N LEU A 65 4.21 3.95 4.89
CA LEU A 65 3.87 3.13 6.04
C LEU A 65 4.83 1.97 6.30
N VAL A 66 5.66 1.57 5.32
CA VAL A 66 6.66 0.51 5.49
C VAL A 66 7.53 0.73 6.72
N GLN A 67 8.19 1.89 6.83
CA GLN A 67 9.04 2.24 7.97
C GLN A 67 8.31 2.19 9.33
N LYS A 68 7.00 2.50 9.34
CA LYS A 68 6.21 2.56 10.57
C LYS A 68 5.68 1.19 11.01
N HIS A 69 5.37 0.32 10.06
CA HIS A 69 4.51 -0.85 10.28
C HIS A 69 5.11 -2.18 9.86
N TRP A 70 6.11 -2.21 8.99
CA TRP A 70 6.65 -3.48 8.50
C TRP A 70 7.15 -4.39 9.62
N THR A 71 7.86 -3.84 10.59
CA THR A 71 8.34 -4.59 11.78
C THR A 71 7.22 -5.06 12.71
N LYS A 72 6.01 -4.50 12.58
CA LYS A 72 4.83 -4.84 13.39
C LYS A 72 3.91 -5.87 12.73
N ILE A 73 4.18 -6.23 11.47
CA ILE A 73 3.48 -7.31 10.79
C ILE A 73 3.96 -8.64 11.38
N PRO A 74 3.06 -9.60 11.66
CA PRO A 74 3.45 -10.94 12.12
C PRO A 74 4.46 -11.62 11.18
N GLU A 75 5.50 -12.21 11.74
CA GLU A 75 6.62 -12.80 10.96
C GLU A 75 6.16 -13.92 10.01
N ASP A 76 5.10 -14.65 10.35
CA ASP A 76 4.51 -15.70 9.51
C ASP A 76 3.88 -15.16 8.22
N GLN A 77 3.47 -13.88 8.20
CA GLN A 77 2.84 -13.27 7.02
C GLN A 77 3.85 -12.62 6.07
N LYS A 78 5.02 -12.20 6.57
CA LYS A 78 6.01 -11.46 5.76
C LYS A 78 6.54 -12.27 4.57
N PRO A 79 6.87 -13.58 4.68
CA PRO A 79 7.34 -14.36 3.54
C PRO A 79 6.37 -14.34 2.36
N GLN A 80 5.08 -14.54 2.63
CA GLN A 80 4.05 -14.53 1.59
C GLN A 80 3.87 -13.15 0.96
N LEU A 81 3.89 -12.07 1.77
CA LEU A 81 3.80 -10.71 1.26
C LEU A 81 4.98 -10.35 0.36
N ARG A 82 6.22 -10.71 0.75
CA ARG A 82 7.40 -10.50 -0.09
C ARG A 82 7.30 -11.25 -1.40
N GLN A 83 6.97 -12.54 -1.34
CA GLN A 83 6.89 -13.39 -2.53
C GLN A 83 5.83 -12.89 -3.51
N THR A 84 4.63 -12.58 -3.03
CA THR A 84 3.53 -12.12 -3.88
C THR A 84 3.81 -10.74 -4.47
N LEU A 85 4.35 -9.80 -3.68
CA LEU A 85 4.73 -8.48 -4.19
C LEU A 85 5.83 -8.58 -5.25
N LEU A 86 6.86 -9.40 -5.01
CA LEU A 86 7.94 -9.62 -5.97
C LEU A 86 7.42 -10.25 -7.27
N GLN A 87 6.66 -11.34 -7.18
CA GLN A 87 6.09 -12.01 -8.35
C GLN A 87 5.23 -11.05 -9.17
N SER A 88 4.33 -10.30 -8.52
CA SER A 88 3.48 -9.31 -9.18
C SER A 88 4.26 -8.16 -9.84
N THR A 89 5.51 -7.92 -9.41
CA THR A 89 6.38 -6.90 -9.99
C THR A 89 7.08 -7.42 -11.24
N ILE A 90 7.48 -8.70 -11.24
CA ILE A 90 8.09 -9.37 -12.38
C ILE A 90 7.06 -9.56 -13.50
N ASP A 91 5.83 -9.92 -13.15
CA ASP A 91 4.74 -10.14 -14.11
C ASP A 91 4.11 -8.83 -14.64
N GLU A 92 4.48 -7.68 -14.07
CA GLU A 92 3.93 -6.39 -14.48
C GLU A 92 4.56 -5.93 -15.80
N GLU A 93 3.76 -5.75 -16.83
CA GLU A 93 4.21 -5.23 -18.13
C GLU A 93 4.35 -3.70 -18.13
N GLN A 94 3.50 -2.99 -17.38
CA GLN A 94 3.46 -1.54 -17.37
C GLN A 94 4.63 -0.95 -16.55
N GLN A 95 5.53 -0.23 -17.23
CA GLN A 95 6.77 0.28 -16.63
C GLN A 95 6.54 1.13 -15.38
N LEU A 96 5.56 2.03 -15.40
CA LEU A 96 5.26 2.89 -14.25
C LEU A 96 4.75 2.09 -13.05
N ALA A 97 3.86 1.10 -13.27
CA ALA A 97 3.36 0.24 -12.21
C ALA A 97 4.48 -0.63 -11.63
N ARG A 98 5.34 -1.17 -12.49
CA ARG A 98 6.52 -1.96 -12.09
C ARG A 98 7.48 -1.14 -11.23
N HIS A 99 7.80 0.09 -11.62
CA HIS A 99 8.62 1.00 -10.81
C HIS A 99 7.98 1.31 -9.45
N SER A 100 6.67 1.56 -9.41
CA SER A 100 5.96 1.82 -8.16
C SER A 100 6.03 0.64 -7.20
N LYS A 101 5.80 -0.59 -7.68
CA LYS A 101 5.95 -1.82 -6.89
C LYS A 101 7.39 -2.03 -6.42
N ALA A 102 8.38 -1.88 -7.31
CA ALA A 102 9.79 -2.02 -6.97
C ALA A 102 10.24 -1.03 -5.87
N ARG A 103 9.70 0.19 -5.86
CA ARG A 103 9.98 1.16 -4.79
C ARG A 103 9.38 0.76 -3.44
N VAL A 104 8.26 0.04 -3.40
CA VAL A 104 7.73 -0.54 -2.14
C VAL A 104 8.66 -1.65 -1.66
N ILE A 105 9.07 -2.55 -2.57
CA ILE A 105 10.04 -3.62 -2.27
C ILE A 105 11.33 -3.03 -1.71
N ALA A 106 11.85 -1.96 -2.31
CA ALA A 106 13.07 -1.31 -1.85
C ALA A 106 12.93 -0.74 -0.43
N GLU A 107 11.79 -0.13 -0.07
CA GLU A 107 11.58 0.33 1.31
C GLU A 107 11.50 -0.84 2.31
N ILE A 108 10.92 -1.97 1.91
CA ILE A 108 10.86 -3.19 2.73
C ILE A 108 12.27 -3.77 2.92
N ALA A 109 13.02 -3.88 1.83
CA ALA A 109 14.37 -4.42 1.81
C ALA A 109 15.34 -3.62 2.68
N LYS A 110 15.18 -2.28 2.76
CA LYS A 110 15.98 -1.46 3.69
C LYS A 110 15.83 -1.92 5.14
N ILE A 111 14.66 -2.39 5.54
CA ILE A 111 14.40 -2.86 6.92
C ILE A 111 14.86 -4.30 7.09
N ASP A 112 14.60 -5.15 6.09
CA ASP A 112 14.89 -6.58 6.17
C ASP A 112 16.38 -6.92 5.98
N LEU A 113 17.13 -6.07 5.29
CA LEU A 113 18.53 -6.29 4.92
C LEU A 113 19.48 -5.27 5.56
N GLU A 114 18.99 -4.43 6.49
CA GLU A 114 19.86 -3.59 7.30
C GLU A 114 20.74 -4.48 8.20
N ASP A 115 22.05 -4.17 8.24
CA ASP A 115 23.15 -4.97 8.83
C ASP A 115 22.92 -5.47 10.27
#